data_AF-L5KNI0-F1
#
_entry.id   AF-L5KNI0-F1
#
_cell.length_a   1.000
_cell.length_b   1.000
_cell.length_c   1.000
_cell.angle_alpha   90.00
_cell.angle_beta   90.00
_cell.angle_gamma   90.00
#
_symmetry.space_group_name_H-M   'P 1'
#
loop_
_entity.id
_entity.type
_entity.pdbx_description
1 polymer ?
#
loop_
_entity_poly.entity_id
_entity_poly.type
_entity_poly.pdbx_seq_one_letter_code
_entity_poly.pdbx_strand_id
1 'polypeptide(L)'
;MIQSANGHICRLVNDKGTHEKDMEEAKEKFKQALSGILIQFASGNKPVDDLLYHEVAISCLIVILLPAANTVLLWWDRDYKEIHNIHNEELMGIRREEEMEMSDDEIEETTETKETEESALVSQAEALKEEIDSLRWQLDAYRNEVEVLKQEQGQVHREDDPNKEQQLKLLQQALQGMQQHLLKVQEEYKRKEAELEKIKDDKIQVEKMLENLKEKESCASRLCASSQDSDYPLEKNLNSNPIKSEREALLVGIISTFLHVHPFGASIEYIYSYLHRLDNKICTSDVECLMSRLQYTFKQEMTGVGASPEKRWKFCGFEGLKLT
;
A
#
# COMPACT_ATOMS: atom_id res chain seq x y z
N MET A 1 -32.83 -2.58 17.20
CA MET A 1 -31.39 -2.66 17.51
C MET A 1 -30.65 -3.70 16.66
N ILE A 2 -31.13 -4.95 16.57
CA ILE A 2 -30.46 -6.03 15.81
C ILE A 2 -30.26 -5.70 14.31
N GLN A 3 -31.24 -5.07 13.65
CA GLN A 3 -31.10 -4.67 12.23
C GLN A 3 -30.03 -3.60 11.99
N SER A 4 -29.83 -2.68 12.94
CA SER A 4 -28.77 -1.66 12.85
C SER A 4 -27.40 -2.30 13.07
N ALA A 5 -27.28 -3.21 14.04
CA ALA A 5 -26.06 -3.99 14.26
C ALA A 5 -25.69 -4.84 13.04
N ASN A 6 -26.65 -5.51 12.39
CA ASN A 6 -26.42 -6.25 11.16
C ASN A 6 -25.96 -5.35 10.00
N GLY A 7 -26.49 -4.12 9.89
CA GLY A 7 -26.02 -3.14 8.91
C GLY A 7 -24.57 -2.71 9.16
N HIS A 8 -24.19 -2.50 10.42
CA HIS A 8 -22.81 -2.18 10.80
C HIS A 8 -21.84 -3.35 10.55
N ILE A 9 -22.26 -4.58 10.83
CA ILE A 9 -21.46 -5.79 10.56
C ILE A 9 -21.23 -5.94 9.06
N CYS A 10 -22.27 -5.83 8.23
CA CYS A 10 -22.13 -5.89 6.77
C CYS A 10 -21.18 -4.82 6.22
N ARG A 11 -21.24 -3.61 6.79
CA ARG A 11 -20.33 -2.51 6.43
C ARG A 11 -18.89 -2.82 6.82
N LEU A 12 -18.65 -3.26 8.05
CA LEU A 12 -17.33 -3.65 8.54
C LEU A 12 -16.73 -4.82 7.75
N VAL A 13 -17.54 -5.80 7.35
CA VAL A 13 -17.11 -6.92 6.50
C VAL A 13 -16.68 -6.44 5.11
N ASN A 14 -17.44 -5.51 4.51
CA ASN A 14 -17.05 -4.90 3.24
C ASN A 14 -15.79 -4.03 3.37
N ASP A 15 -15.69 -3.22 4.42
CA ASP A 15 -14.53 -2.36 4.67
C ASP A 15 -13.27 -3.22 4.89
N LYS A 16 -13.39 -4.34 5.63
CA LYS A 16 -12.32 -5.33 5.80
C LYS A 16 -11.89 -5.92 4.46
N GLY A 17 -12.83 -6.37 3.63
CA GLY A 17 -12.51 -6.91 2.29
C GLY A 17 -11.86 -5.88 1.37
N THR A 18 -12.22 -4.61 1.50
CA THR A 18 -11.61 -3.51 0.75
C THR A 18 -10.16 -3.28 1.20
N HIS A 19 -9.90 -3.25 2.51
CA HIS A 19 -8.55 -3.13 3.05
C HIS A 19 -7.65 -4.32 2.72
N GLU A 20 -8.17 -5.55 2.71
CA GLU A 20 -7.43 -6.73 2.25
C GLU A 20 -7.04 -6.63 0.78
N LYS A 21 -7.96 -6.16 -0.08
CA LYS A 21 -7.69 -5.94 -1.50
C LYS A 21 -6.63 -4.87 -1.71
N ASP A 22 -6.72 -3.73 -1.01
CA ASP A 22 -5.75 -2.64 -1.10
C ASP A 22 -4.35 -3.10 -0.64
N MET A 23 -4.29 -3.95 0.40
CA MET A 23 -3.04 -4.56 0.86
C MET A 23 -2.42 -5.45 -0.21
N GLU A 24 -3.22 -6.28 -0.88
CA GLU A 24 -2.73 -7.18 -1.93
C GLU A 24 -2.28 -6.40 -3.18
N GLU A 25 -3.00 -5.34 -3.56
CA GLU A 25 -2.55 -4.42 -4.62
C GLU A 25 -1.24 -3.70 -4.27
N ALA A 26 -1.05 -3.30 -3.01
CA ALA A 26 0.21 -2.71 -2.55
C ALA A 26 1.37 -3.72 -2.61
N LYS A 27 1.14 -4.98 -2.24
CA LYS A 27 2.13 -6.06 -2.36
C LYS A 27 2.53 -6.31 -3.82
N GLU A 28 1.56 -6.37 -4.73
CA GLU A 28 1.87 -6.58 -6.15
C GLU A 28 2.60 -5.37 -6.77
N LYS A 29 2.24 -4.13 -6.40
CA LYS A 29 3.01 -2.94 -6.78
C LYS A 29 4.45 -3.00 -6.27
N PHE A 30 4.65 -3.43 -5.03
CA PHE A 30 5.99 -3.57 -4.46
C PHE A 30 6.81 -4.67 -5.14
N LYS A 31 6.18 -5.82 -5.44
CA LYS A 31 6.81 -6.94 -6.17
C LYS A 31 7.17 -6.55 -7.59
N GLN A 32 6.32 -5.80 -8.28
CA GLN A 32 6.61 -5.24 -9.61
C GLN A 32 7.78 -4.24 -9.55
N ALA A 33 7.83 -3.37 -8.54
CA ALA A 33 8.96 -2.47 -8.33
C ALA A 33 10.26 -3.23 -8.06
N LEU A 34 10.23 -4.27 -7.22
CA LEU A 34 11.39 -5.13 -6.96
C LEU A 34 11.85 -5.87 -8.22
N SER A 35 10.92 -6.40 -9.01
CA SER A 35 11.25 -7.02 -10.31
C SER A 35 11.87 -6.03 -11.28
N GLY A 36 11.39 -4.78 -11.30
CA GLY A 36 11.97 -3.70 -12.10
C GLY A 36 13.42 -3.39 -11.70
N ILE A 37 13.68 -3.30 -10.39
CA ILE A 37 15.03 -3.12 -9.83
C ILE A 37 15.93 -4.30 -10.25
N LEU A 38 15.45 -5.54 -10.13
CA LEU A 38 16.21 -6.74 -10.48
C LEU A 38 16.57 -6.81 -11.97
N ILE A 39 15.65 -6.41 -12.85
CA ILE A 39 15.88 -6.34 -14.29
C ILE A 39 16.88 -5.22 -14.65
N GLN A 40 16.85 -4.08 -13.96
CA GLN A 40 17.82 -3.00 -14.16
C GLN A 40 19.23 -3.40 -13.73
N PHE A 41 19.37 -4.15 -12.63
CA PHE A 41 20.64 -4.76 -12.24
C PHE A 41 21.13 -5.83 -13.23
N ALA A 42 20.21 -6.61 -13.83
CA ALA A 42 20.57 -7.64 -14.80
C ALA A 42 20.92 -7.10 -16.20
N SER A 43 20.32 -5.97 -16.60
CA SER A 43 20.44 -5.42 -17.97
C SER A 43 21.59 -4.40 -18.14
N GLY A 44 22.20 -3.95 -17.04
CA GLY A 44 23.31 -2.98 -17.04
C GLY A 44 24.69 -3.62 -17.20
N ASN A 45 24.95 -4.35 -18.28
CA ASN A 45 26.27 -4.92 -18.55
C ASN A 45 27.17 -3.91 -19.31
N LYS A 46 27.91 -3.06 -18.59
CA LYS A 46 29.11 -2.32 -19.05
C LYS A 46 30.15 -2.23 -17.91
N PRO A 47 31.45 -2.08 -18.22
CA PRO A 47 32.47 -2.95 -17.64
C PRO A 47 33.15 -2.46 -16.33
N VAL A 48 33.35 -3.43 -15.45
CA VAL A 48 34.53 -3.68 -14.57
C VAL A 48 34.78 -2.77 -13.35
N ASP A 49 34.24 -1.56 -13.25
CA ASP A 49 34.32 -0.77 -12.00
C ASP A 49 33.12 -0.98 -11.05
N ASP A 50 32.05 -1.62 -11.54
CA ASP A 50 30.77 -1.77 -10.84
C ASP A 50 30.63 -3.04 -9.98
N LEU A 51 31.59 -3.98 -9.99
CA LEU A 51 31.47 -5.19 -9.16
C LEU A 51 31.42 -4.87 -7.66
N LEU A 52 32.18 -3.86 -7.20
CA LEU A 52 32.14 -3.40 -5.81
C LEU A 52 30.83 -2.68 -5.48
N TYR A 53 30.31 -1.86 -6.42
CA TYR A 53 29.02 -1.18 -6.24
C TYR A 53 27.87 -2.18 -6.23
N HIS A 54 27.94 -3.25 -6.99
CA HIS A 54 26.94 -4.30 -7.04
C HIS A 54 26.91 -5.12 -5.74
N GLU A 55 28.05 -5.54 -5.18
CA GLU A 55 28.08 -6.22 -3.88
C GLU A 55 27.66 -5.31 -2.73
N VAL A 56 28.09 -4.04 -2.73
CA VAL A 56 27.74 -3.07 -1.68
C VAL A 56 26.27 -2.63 -1.79
N ALA A 57 25.74 -2.43 -3.00
CA ALA A 57 24.34 -2.10 -3.21
C ALA A 57 23.43 -3.28 -2.88
N ILE A 58 23.80 -4.52 -3.23
CA ILE A 58 23.06 -5.73 -2.82
C ILE A 58 23.14 -5.92 -1.31
N SER A 59 24.31 -5.74 -0.70
CA SER A 59 24.47 -5.81 0.76
C SER A 59 23.66 -4.72 1.47
N CYS A 60 23.65 -3.49 0.93
CA CYS A 60 22.80 -2.42 1.43
C CYS A 60 21.31 -2.74 1.23
N LEU A 61 20.91 -3.29 0.08
CA LEU A 61 19.52 -3.68 -0.17
C LEU A 61 19.07 -4.79 0.80
N ILE A 62 19.95 -5.77 1.08
CA ILE A 62 19.71 -6.84 2.06
C ILE A 62 19.65 -6.27 3.49
N VAL A 63 20.55 -5.35 3.87
CA VAL A 63 20.55 -4.68 5.18
C VAL A 63 19.38 -3.70 5.34
N ILE A 64 18.86 -3.12 4.25
CA ILE A 64 17.68 -2.25 4.26
C ILE A 64 16.40 -3.09 4.32
N LEU A 65 16.29 -4.15 3.51
CA LEU A 65 15.05 -4.92 3.37
C LEU A 65 14.88 -5.98 4.46
N LEU A 66 15.93 -6.68 4.89
CA LEU A 66 15.81 -7.83 5.79
C LEU A 66 15.48 -7.43 7.25
N PRO A 67 16.11 -6.40 7.85
CA PRO A 67 15.77 -5.93 9.20
C PRO A 67 14.50 -5.06 9.22
N ALA A 68 14.24 -4.25 8.19
CA ALA A 68 13.02 -3.44 8.11
C ALA A 68 11.77 -4.31 7.91
N ALA A 69 11.85 -5.35 7.08
CA ALA A 69 10.75 -6.31 6.94
C ALA A 69 10.52 -7.13 8.23
N ASN A 70 11.59 -7.55 8.91
CA ASN A 70 11.48 -8.28 10.18
C ASN A 70 10.95 -7.39 11.32
N THR A 71 11.33 -6.11 11.37
CA THR A 71 10.77 -5.19 12.37
C THR A 71 9.31 -4.86 12.08
N VAL A 72 8.92 -4.57 10.84
CA VAL A 72 7.51 -4.36 10.49
C VAL A 72 6.66 -5.61 10.77
N LEU A 73 7.16 -6.82 10.47
CA LEU A 73 6.50 -8.08 10.84
C LEU A 73 6.36 -8.26 12.36
N LEU A 74 7.37 -7.90 13.15
CA LEU A 74 7.30 -7.97 14.62
C LEU A 74 6.32 -6.95 15.21
N TRP A 75 6.24 -5.75 14.63
CA TRP A 75 5.24 -4.76 15.03
C TRP A 75 3.83 -5.21 14.65
N TRP A 76 3.64 -5.79 13.47
CA TRP A 76 2.36 -6.38 13.08
C TRP A 76 1.96 -7.59 13.93
N ASP A 77 2.90 -8.47 14.29
CA ASP A 77 2.65 -9.60 15.19
C ASP A 77 2.29 -9.11 16.60
N ARG A 78 2.95 -8.05 17.09
CA ARG A 78 2.60 -7.39 18.37
C ARG A 78 1.19 -6.78 18.31
N ASP A 79 0.91 -5.97 17.30
CA ASP A 79 -0.37 -5.28 17.17
C ASP A 79 -1.52 -6.28 16.91
N TYR A 80 -1.28 -7.37 16.16
CA TYR A 80 -2.24 -8.48 15.99
C TYR A 80 -2.54 -9.18 17.32
N LYS A 81 -1.51 -9.48 18.11
CA LYS A 81 -1.67 -10.09 19.45
C LYS A 81 -2.41 -9.16 20.41
N GLU A 82 -2.16 -7.86 20.36
CA GLU A 82 -2.84 -6.85 21.18
C GLU A 82 -4.33 -6.76 20.82
N ILE A 83 -4.67 -6.67 19.54
CA ILE A 83 -6.07 -6.66 19.05
C ILE A 83 -6.78 -7.97 19.42
N HIS A 84 -6.12 -9.12 19.23
CA HIS A 84 -6.68 -10.42 19.60
C HIS A 84 -6.91 -10.53 21.11
N ASN A 85 -6.00 -9.99 21.93
CA ASN A 85 -6.14 -10.01 23.39
C ASN A 85 -7.31 -9.12 23.85
N ILE A 86 -7.46 -7.92 23.29
CA ILE A 86 -8.57 -7.02 23.60
C ILE A 86 -9.92 -7.65 23.22
N HIS A 87 -10.01 -8.24 22.01
CA HIS A 87 -11.23 -8.91 21.57
C HIS A 87 -11.59 -10.13 22.43
N ASN A 88 -10.58 -10.90 22.87
CA ASN A 88 -10.78 -12.03 23.77
C ASN A 88 -11.16 -11.59 25.20
N GLU A 89 -10.60 -10.47 25.69
CA GLU A 89 -10.95 -9.88 26.98
C GLU A 89 -12.40 -9.36 27.00
N GLU A 90 -12.87 -8.74 25.91
CA GLU A 90 -14.29 -8.41 25.72
C GLU A 90 -15.18 -9.66 25.71
N LEU A 91 -14.76 -10.74 25.02
CA LEU A 91 -15.53 -11.99 24.96
C LEU A 91 -15.61 -12.71 26.32
N MET A 92 -14.56 -12.60 27.14
CA MET A 92 -14.54 -13.12 28.51
C MET A 92 -15.32 -12.22 29.50
N GLY A 93 -15.48 -10.93 29.18
CA GLY A 93 -16.34 -10.01 29.91
C GLY A 93 -17.82 -10.35 29.74
N ILE A 94 -18.25 -10.65 28.51
CA ILE A 94 -19.66 -10.93 28.18
C ILE A 94 -20.16 -12.24 28.83
N ARG A 95 -19.32 -13.29 28.92
CA ARG A 95 -19.72 -14.56 29.57
C ARG A 95 -19.95 -14.44 31.07
N ARG A 96 -19.40 -13.43 31.75
CA ARG A 96 -19.55 -13.27 33.19
C ARG A 96 -20.91 -12.65 33.57
N GLU A 97 -21.64 -12.05 32.63
CA GLU A 97 -22.92 -11.38 32.89
C GLU A 97 -24.17 -12.27 32.67
N GLU A 98 -24.03 -13.47 32.08
CA GLU A 98 -25.17 -14.34 31.71
C GLU A 98 -25.50 -15.48 32.70
N GLU A 99 -24.86 -15.57 33.86
CA GLU A 99 -25.21 -16.55 34.91
C GLU A 99 -26.32 -15.99 35.83
N MET A 100 -27.58 -15.95 35.36
CA MET A 100 -28.77 -15.78 36.19
C MET A 100 -29.48 -17.13 36.37
N GLU A 101 -29.52 -17.66 37.59
CA GLU A 101 -30.23 -18.89 37.95
C GLU A 101 -31.73 -18.61 38.16
N MET A 102 -32.60 -19.29 37.40
CA MET A 102 -34.07 -19.27 37.59
C MET A 102 -34.47 -20.36 38.58
N SER A 103 -35.32 -20.04 39.55
CA SER A 103 -35.95 -21.06 40.43
C SER A 103 -37.13 -21.73 39.72
N ASP A 104 -37.23 -23.04 39.87
CA ASP A 104 -38.27 -23.90 39.30
C ASP A 104 -39.31 -24.24 40.39
N ASP A 105 -40.59 -24.01 40.13
CA ASP A 105 -41.72 -24.45 40.97
C ASP A 105 -42.70 -25.24 40.09
N GLU A 106 -42.71 -26.56 40.23
CA GLU A 106 -43.64 -27.50 39.58
C GLU A 106 -44.87 -27.76 40.47
N ILE A 107 -46.07 -27.81 39.87
CA ILE A 107 -47.28 -28.36 40.49
C ILE A 107 -47.86 -29.43 39.56
N GLU A 108 -47.91 -30.68 40.05
CA GLU A 108 -48.70 -31.78 39.51
C GLU A 108 -50.08 -31.84 40.17
N GLU A 109 -51.13 -32.14 39.40
CA GLU A 109 -52.34 -32.75 39.96
C GLU A 109 -52.96 -33.74 38.97
N THR A 110 -53.15 -34.97 39.44
CA THR A 110 -53.78 -36.11 38.77
C THR A 110 -55.03 -36.51 39.56
N THR A 111 -56.17 -36.82 38.92
CA THR A 111 -57.15 -37.76 39.50
C THR A 111 -58.02 -38.43 38.44
N GLU A 112 -58.34 -39.70 38.73
CA GLU A 112 -58.77 -40.79 37.86
C GLU A 112 -60.29 -41.08 37.85
N THR A 113 -60.78 -41.59 36.71
CA THR A 113 -61.68 -42.77 36.58
C THR A 113 -63.18 -42.65 36.93
N LYS A 114 -63.91 -41.83 36.17
CA LYS A 114 -65.29 -42.14 35.74
C LYS A 114 -65.51 -41.98 34.22
N GLU A 115 -64.40 -41.83 33.51
CA GLU A 115 -64.37 -41.06 32.27
C GLU A 115 -64.28 -41.96 31.02
N THR A 116 -64.17 -43.29 31.08
CA THR A 116 -63.72 -44.08 29.92
C THR A 116 -64.57 -44.02 28.64
N GLU A 117 -65.90 -43.90 28.71
CA GLU A 117 -66.74 -43.74 27.49
C GLU A 117 -66.90 -42.27 27.08
N GLU A 118 -66.99 -41.35 28.04
CA GLU A 118 -67.06 -39.91 27.79
C GLU A 118 -65.70 -39.39 27.27
N SER A 119 -64.59 -39.86 27.85
CA SER A 119 -63.21 -39.69 27.38
C SER A 119 -63.01 -40.28 25.99
N ALA A 120 -63.58 -41.43 25.65
CA ALA A 120 -63.44 -41.97 24.29
C ALA A 120 -64.12 -41.06 23.24
N LEU A 121 -65.30 -40.54 23.57
CA LEU A 121 -66.01 -39.58 22.72
C LEU A 121 -65.32 -38.20 22.69
N VAL A 122 -64.76 -37.76 23.83
CA VAL A 122 -63.99 -36.52 23.94
C VAL A 122 -62.69 -36.63 23.14
N SER A 123 -61.94 -37.74 23.24
CA SER A 123 -60.75 -37.98 22.43
C SER A 123 -61.06 -38.07 20.94
N GLN A 124 -62.21 -38.62 20.55
CA GLN A 124 -62.65 -38.59 19.16
C GLN A 124 -62.99 -37.15 18.70
N ALA A 125 -63.66 -36.36 19.54
CA ALA A 125 -63.97 -34.97 19.25
C ALA A 125 -62.71 -34.09 19.19
N GLU A 126 -61.71 -34.36 20.04
CA GLU A 126 -60.40 -33.72 20.03
C GLU A 126 -59.61 -34.07 18.78
N ALA A 127 -59.57 -35.35 18.37
CA ALA A 127 -58.92 -35.77 17.14
C ALA A 127 -59.53 -35.11 15.90
N LEU A 128 -60.87 -35.00 15.83
CA LEU A 128 -61.55 -34.29 14.75
C LEU A 128 -61.29 -32.77 14.79
N LYS A 129 -61.16 -32.19 15.98
CA LYS A 129 -60.81 -30.78 16.14
C LYS A 129 -59.38 -30.51 15.67
N GLU A 130 -58.42 -31.38 16.03
CA GLU A 130 -57.04 -31.31 15.54
C GLU A 130 -56.97 -31.46 14.01
N GLU A 131 -57.78 -32.35 13.42
CA GLU A 131 -57.87 -32.47 11.96
C GLU A 131 -58.43 -31.19 11.32
N ILE A 132 -59.46 -30.57 11.92
CA ILE A 132 -60.00 -29.28 11.47
C ILE A 132 -58.95 -28.17 11.58
N ASP A 133 -58.17 -28.11 12.66
CA ASP A 133 -57.12 -27.11 12.86
C ASP A 133 -55.95 -27.33 11.88
N SER A 134 -55.58 -28.59 11.62
CA SER A 134 -54.60 -28.96 10.59
C SER A 134 -55.05 -28.53 9.19
N LEU A 135 -56.31 -28.80 8.83
CA LEU A 135 -56.89 -28.36 7.54
C LEU A 135 -56.97 -26.83 7.43
N ARG A 136 -57.24 -26.13 8.53
CA ARG A 136 -57.20 -24.65 8.57
C ARG A 136 -55.81 -24.12 8.28
N TRP A 137 -54.78 -24.68 8.91
CA TRP A 137 -53.39 -24.30 8.62
C TRP A 137 -52.99 -24.60 7.18
N GLN A 138 -53.42 -25.73 6.64
CA GLN A 138 -53.13 -26.08 5.25
C GLN A 138 -53.80 -25.11 4.27
N LEU A 139 -55.05 -24.72 4.53
CA LEU A 139 -55.74 -23.70 3.73
C LEU A 139 -55.06 -22.33 3.83
N ASP A 140 -54.57 -21.95 5.00
CA ASP A 140 -53.86 -20.68 5.18
C ASP A 140 -52.50 -20.69 4.47
N ALA A 141 -51.80 -21.84 4.47
CA ALA A 141 -50.58 -22.04 3.69
C ALA A 141 -50.83 -21.89 2.18
N TYR A 142 -51.87 -22.54 1.64
CA TYR A 142 -52.23 -22.40 0.23
C TYR A 142 -52.70 -20.98 -0.11
N ARG A 143 -53.40 -20.31 0.82
CA ARG A 143 -53.79 -18.90 0.65
C ARG A 143 -52.57 -17.99 0.52
N ASN A 144 -51.57 -18.18 1.39
CA ASN A 144 -50.31 -17.45 1.34
C ASN A 144 -49.53 -17.73 0.04
N GLU A 145 -49.45 -18.99 -0.38
CA GLU A 145 -48.77 -19.36 -1.63
C GLU A 145 -49.43 -18.70 -2.85
N VAL A 146 -50.76 -18.67 -2.92
CA VAL A 146 -51.50 -17.98 -3.97
C VAL A 146 -51.26 -16.46 -3.94
N GLU A 147 -51.14 -15.87 -2.75
CA GLU A 147 -50.86 -14.43 -2.60
C GLU A 147 -49.44 -14.08 -3.08
N VAL A 148 -48.45 -14.92 -2.78
CA VAL A 148 -47.07 -14.80 -3.28
C VAL A 148 -47.04 -14.93 -4.80
N LEU A 149 -47.69 -15.95 -5.37
CA LEU A 149 -47.73 -16.16 -6.83
C LEU A 149 -48.41 -14.99 -7.57
N LYS A 150 -49.45 -14.38 -6.97
CA LYS A 150 -50.07 -13.16 -7.51
C LYS A 150 -49.13 -11.96 -7.45
N GLN A 151 -48.36 -11.82 -6.37
CA GLN A 151 -47.36 -10.76 -6.25
C GLN A 151 -46.23 -10.94 -7.26
N GLU A 152 -45.75 -12.16 -7.46
CA GLU A 152 -44.74 -12.51 -8.46
C GLU A 152 -45.25 -12.22 -9.88
N GLN A 153 -46.47 -12.62 -10.25
CA GLN A 153 -47.06 -12.24 -11.54
C GLN A 153 -47.20 -10.72 -11.71
N GLY A 154 -47.63 -10.02 -10.64
CA GLY A 154 -47.70 -8.55 -10.63
C GLY A 154 -46.34 -7.85 -10.67
N GLN A 155 -45.25 -8.58 -10.39
CA GLN A 155 -43.87 -8.09 -10.43
C GLN A 155 -43.22 -8.39 -11.79
N VAL A 156 -43.53 -9.52 -12.43
CA VAL A 156 -43.12 -9.84 -13.82
C VAL A 156 -43.70 -8.83 -14.81
N HIS A 157 -44.89 -8.29 -14.56
CA HIS A 157 -45.45 -7.20 -15.37
C HIS A 157 -44.86 -5.81 -15.08
N ARG A 158 -43.98 -5.67 -14.07
CA ARG A 158 -43.27 -4.43 -13.72
C ARG A 158 -41.80 -4.44 -14.15
N GLU A 159 -41.44 -5.20 -15.18
CA GLU A 159 -40.10 -5.14 -15.77
C GLU A 159 -39.84 -3.84 -16.55
N ASP A 160 -40.89 -3.12 -16.95
CA ASP A 160 -40.82 -1.75 -17.49
C ASP A 160 -40.68 -0.70 -16.38
N ASP A 161 -39.70 -0.88 -15.49
CA ASP A 161 -39.38 0.12 -14.48
C ASP A 161 -38.60 1.26 -15.16
N PRO A 162 -39.20 2.46 -15.34
CA PRO A 162 -38.57 3.56 -16.07
C PRO A 162 -37.23 3.99 -15.46
N ASN A 163 -37.01 3.69 -14.17
CA ASN A 163 -35.78 3.96 -13.46
C ASN A 163 -34.61 3.07 -13.96
N LYS A 164 -34.86 1.80 -14.28
CA LYS A 164 -33.84 0.89 -14.84
C LYS A 164 -33.44 1.32 -16.25
N GLU A 165 -34.40 1.73 -17.07
CA GLU A 165 -34.13 2.22 -18.43
C GLU A 165 -33.34 3.55 -18.40
N GLN A 166 -33.65 4.45 -17.46
CA GLN A 166 -32.88 5.67 -17.24
C GLN A 166 -31.44 5.37 -16.79
N GLN A 167 -31.25 4.42 -15.86
CA GLN A 167 -29.93 4.00 -15.43
C GLN A 167 -29.12 3.40 -16.59
N LEU A 168 -29.75 2.61 -17.45
CA LEU A 168 -29.12 2.00 -18.61
C LEU A 168 -28.71 3.05 -19.67
N LYS A 169 -29.54 4.08 -19.89
CA LYS A 169 -29.20 5.23 -20.75
C LYS A 169 -28.00 6.01 -20.21
N LEU A 170 -27.92 6.24 -18.90
CA LEU A 170 -26.79 6.94 -18.28
C LEU A 170 -25.49 6.15 -18.42
N LEU A 171 -25.53 4.83 -18.19
CA LEU A 171 -24.41 3.93 -18.41
C LEU A 171 -23.95 3.92 -19.88
N GLN A 172 -24.90 3.89 -20.82
CA GLN A 172 -24.59 3.95 -22.24
C GLN A 172 -23.92 5.27 -22.64
N GLN A 173 -24.38 6.40 -22.07
CA GLN A 173 -23.77 7.71 -22.28
C GLN A 173 -22.35 7.78 -21.68
N ALA A 174 -22.14 7.24 -20.49
CA ALA A 174 -20.82 7.17 -19.86
C ALA A 174 -19.84 6.31 -20.67
N LEU A 175 -20.30 5.17 -21.18
CA LEU A 175 -19.49 4.29 -22.04
C LEU A 175 -19.08 5.01 -23.33
N GLN A 176 -20.00 5.72 -23.98
CA GLN A 176 -19.71 6.49 -25.19
C GLN A 176 -18.71 7.62 -24.90
N GLY A 177 -18.83 8.32 -23.77
CA GLY A 177 -17.87 9.34 -23.34
C GLY A 177 -16.47 8.77 -23.08
N MET A 178 -16.39 7.61 -22.42
CA MET A 178 -15.13 6.93 -22.17
C MET A 178 -14.47 6.46 -23.48
N GLN A 179 -15.25 5.97 -24.45
CA GLN A 179 -14.75 5.60 -25.77
C GLN A 179 -14.14 6.79 -26.52
N GLN A 180 -14.78 7.96 -26.48
CA GLN A 180 -14.24 9.19 -27.05
C GLN A 180 -12.96 9.65 -26.34
N HIS A 181 -12.91 9.53 -25.01
CA HIS A 181 -11.72 9.86 -24.24
C HIS A 181 -10.53 8.95 -24.59
N LEU A 182 -10.76 7.65 -24.73
CA LEU A 182 -9.73 6.68 -25.15
C LEU A 182 -9.16 7.02 -26.53
N LEU A 183 -10.00 7.38 -27.50
CA LEU A 183 -9.54 7.83 -28.82
C LEU A 183 -8.67 9.09 -28.72
N LYS A 184 -9.10 10.08 -27.92
CA LYS A 184 -8.33 11.31 -27.71
C LYS A 184 -6.97 11.05 -27.07
N VAL A 185 -6.90 10.18 -26.05
CA VAL A 185 -5.64 9.79 -25.41
C VAL A 185 -4.73 9.04 -26.40
N GLN A 186 -5.31 8.20 -27.26
CA GLN A 186 -4.54 7.50 -28.30
C GLN A 186 -3.94 8.49 -29.33
N GLU A 187 -4.67 9.53 -29.71
CA GLU A 187 -4.16 10.60 -30.58
C GLU A 187 -3.05 11.42 -29.90
N GLU A 188 -3.22 11.76 -28.62
CA GLU A 188 -2.21 12.47 -27.83
C GLU A 188 -0.93 11.63 -27.65
N TYR A 189 -1.07 10.32 -27.44
CA TYR A 189 0.05 9.39 -27.37
C TYR A 189 0.85 9.37 -28.69
N LYS A 190 0.16 9.23 -29.83
CA LYS A 190 0.83 9.28 -31.15
C LYS A 190 1.51 10.61 -31.41
N ARG A 191 0.92 11.72 -30.95
CA ARG A 191 1.55 13.06 -31.04
C ARG A 191 2.82 13.14 -30.20
N LYS A 192 2.78 12.61 -28.96
CA LYS A 192 3.94 12.56 -28.05
C LYS A 192 5.05 11.66 -28.57
N GLU A 193 4.71 10.56 -29.21
CA GLU A 193 5.66 9.66 -29.87
C GLU A 193 6.40 10.38 -31.01
N ALA A 194 5.69 11.16 -31.83
CA ALA A 194 6.32 11.97 -32.89
C ALA A 194 7.20 13.10 -32.33
N GLU A 195 6.79 13.76 -31.24
CA GLU A 195 7.62 14.75 -30.54
C GLU A 195 8.92 14.13 -30.00
N LEU A 196 8.83 12.93 -29.43
CA LEU A 196 9.97 12.21 -28.88
C LEU A 196 10.98 11.83 -29.97
N GLU A 197 10.50 11.37 -31.14
CA GLU A 197 11.38 11.05 -32.26
C GLU A 197 12.12 12.31 -32.77
N LYS A 198 11.42 13.45 -32.86
CA LYS A 198 12.07 14.73 -33.20
C LYS A 198 13.14 15.13 -32.17
N ILE A 199 12.87 14.93 -30.87
CA ILE A 199 13.85 15.22 -29.82
C ILE A 199 15.09 14.32 -29.93
N LYS A 200 14.92 13.05 -30.33
CA LYS A 200 16.08 12.17 -30.59
C LYS A 200 16.92 12.67 -31.75
N ASP A 201 16.30 13.10 -32.84
CA ASP A 201 17.01 13.66 -33.99
C ASP A 201 17.77 14.94 -33.61
N ASP A 202 17.12 15.85 -32.87
CA ASP A 202 17.73 17.07 -32.36
C ASP A 202 18.91 16.75 -31.41
N LYS A 203 18.77 15.75 -30.54
CA LYS A 203 19.85 15.28 -29.65
C LYS A 203 21.05 14.77 -30.44
N ILE A 204 20.83 13.93 -31.46
CA ILE A 204 21.91 13.41 -32.31
C ILE A 204 22.60 14.56 -33.04
N GLN A 205 21.83 15.55 -33.51
CA GLN A 205 22.39 16.73 -34.18
C GLN A 205 23.27 17.56 -33.23
N VAL A 206 22.84 17.76 -31.97
CA VAL A 206 23.61 18.47 -30.94
C VAL A 206 24.87 17.70 -30.56
N GLU A 207 24.79 16.38 -30.35
CA GLU A 207 25.95 15.53 -30.07
C GLU A 207 27.00 15.63 -31.19
N LYS A 208 26.56 15.62 -32.45
CA LYS A 208 27.45 15.82 -33.60
C LYS A 208 28.10 17.21 -33.59
N MET A 209 27.38 18.27 -33.25
CA MET A 209 27.97 19.62 -33.12
C MET A 209 29.00 19.68 -31.99
N LEU A 210 28.73 19.00 -30.88
CA LEU A 210 29.62 18.95 -29.71
C LEU A 210 30.93 18.22 -30.03
N GLU A 211 30.87 17.11 -30.77
CA GLU A 211 32.08 16.40 -31.22
C GLU A 211 32.92 17.27 -32.17
N ASN A 212 32.28 17.96 -33.13
CA ASN A 212 32.97 18.90 -34.02
C ASN A 212 33.64 20.06 -33.26
N LEU A 213 33.05 20.54 -32.17
CA LEU A 213 33.65 21.58 -31.33
C LEU A 213 34.84 21.04 -30.52
N LYS A 214 34.73 19.83 -29.98
CA LYS A 214 35.81 19.13 -29.26
C LYS A 214 37.02 18.84 -30.17
N GLU A 215 36.79 18.44 -31.42
CA GLU A 215 37.85 18.28 -32.42
C GLU A 215 38.55 19.61 -32.75
N LYS A 216 37.79 20.71 -32.83
CA LYS A 216 38.34 22.06 -33.04
C LYS A 216 39.17 22.55 -31.84
N GLU A 217 38.75 22.23 -30.61
CA GLU A 217 39.50 22.54 -29.38
C GLU A 217 40.82 21.74 -29.28
N SER A 218 40.80 20.47 -29.69
CA SER A 218 41.99 19.60 -29.78
C SER A 218 43.01 20.05 -30.83
N CYS A 219 42.54 20.66 -31.94
CA CYS A 219 43.43 21.28 -32.94
C CYS A 219 43.95 22.66 -32.50
N ALA A 220 43.16 23.46 -31.80
CA ALA A 220 43.61 24.76 -31.27
C ALA A 220 44.66 24.63 -30.15
N SER A 221 44.54 23.59 -29.30
CA SER A 221 45.49 23.33 -28.21
C SER A 221 46.89 22.92 -28.67
N ARG A 222 47.07 22.49 -29.93
CA ARG A 222 48.40 22.15 -30.50
C ARG A 222 49.20 23.35 -31.01
N LEU A 223 48.63 24.57 -31.04
CA LEU A 223 49.32 25.75 -31.57
C LEU A 223 49.69 26.82 -30.53
N CYS A 224 49.48 26.58 -29.24
CA CYS A 224 49.88 27.53 -28.17
C CYS A 224 50.54 26.83 -26.98
N ALA A 225 51.63 26.08 -27.23
CA ALA A 225 52.54 25.63 -26.17
C ALA A 225 53.97 26.12 -26.49
N SER A 226 54.17 27.42 -26.39
CA SER A 226 55.48 28.04 -26.25
C SER A 226 55.41 29.04 -25.12
N SER A 227 56.31 28.87 -24.16
CA SER A 227 56.75 29.83 -23.14
C SER A 227 56.12 29.72 -21.74
N GLN A 228 57.02 29.35 -20.81
CA GLN A 228 57.17 29.77 -19.41
C GLN A 228 56.79 28.78 -18.29
N ASP A 229 57.86 28.31 -17.65
CA ASP A 229 57.96 27.66 -16.35
C ASP A 229 57.24 28.42 -15.24
N SER A 230 56.52 27.70 -14.37
CA SER A 230 56.23 28.09 -12.98
C SER A 230 55.58 26.90 -12.25
N ASP A 231 56.03 26.67 -11.02
CA ASP A 231 55.79 25.53 -10.13
C ASP A 231 54.36 24.97 -10.04
N TYR A 232 54.30 23.64 -9.98
CA TYR A 232 53.19 22.77 -9.56
C TYR A 232 53.46 22.33 -8.10
N PRO A 233 52.45 22.01 -7.26
CA PRO A 233 51.51 20.91 -7.56
C PRO A 233 50.04 21.29 -7.45
N LEU A 234 49.40 21.27 -8.62
CA LEU A 234 47.99 20.97 -8.83
C LEU A 234 47.71 19.54 -8.33
N GLU A 235 47.02 19.41 -7.19
CA GLU A 235 46.49 18.14 -6.72
C GLU A 235 45.36 17.67 -7.65
N LYS A 236 45.77 16.86 -8.63
CA LYS A 236 44.95 15.84 -9.27
C LYS A 236 44.41 14.91 -8.18
N ASN A 237 43.14 15.06 -7.81
CA ASN A 237 42.39 14.02 -7.09
C ASN A 237 41.09 13.68 -7.83
N LEU A 238 41.18 13.53 -9.15
CA LEU A 238 40.24 12.73 -9.94
C LEU A 238 40.66 11.27 -9.72
N ASN A 239 40.19 10.64 -8.64
CA ASN A 239 40.13 9.17 -8.41
C ASN A 239 39.89 8.77 -6.93
N SER A 240 39.07 9.51 -6.16
CA SER A 240 38.61 8.98 -4.87
C SER A 240 37.23 8.38 -5.04
N ASN A 241 37.10 7.06 -4.87
CA ASN A 241 35.80 6.45 -4.65
C ASN A 241 35.04 7.25 -3.58
N PRO A 242 33.76 7.61 -3.80
CA PRO A 242 32.98 8.38 -2.85
C PRO A 242 32.79 7.63 -1.52
N ILE A 243 33.07 6.33 -1.48
CA ILE A 243 33.13 5.47 -0.29
C ILE A 243 34.53 4.84 -0.23
N LYS A 244 35.26 5.05 0.86
CA LYS A 244 36.67 4.66 1.07
C LYS A 244 36.82 3.40 1.93
N SER A 245 35.76 2.95 2.60
CA SER A 245 35.78 1.75 3.44
C SER A 245 34.40 1.11 3.59
N GLU A 246 34.38 -0.18 3.94
CA GLU A 246 33.15 -0.92 4.30
C GLU A 246 32.41 -0.23 5.45
N ARG A 247 33.15 0.34 6.41
CA ARG A 247 32.57 1.12 7.51
C ARG A 247 31.81 2.34 6.99
N GLU A 248 32.32 3.05 6.00
CA GLU A 248 31.60 4.17 5.36
C GLU A 248 30.33 3.67 4.66
N ALA A 249 30.38 2.52 3.96
CA ALA A 249 29.20 1.95 3.31
C ALA A 249 28.09 1.59 4.32
N LEU A 250 28.44 0.96 5.45
CA LEU A 250 27.50 0.65 6.51
C LEU A 250 26.89 1.92 7.12
N LEU A 251 27.70 2.95 7.37
CA LEU A 251 27.22 4.23 7.86
C LEU A 251 26.24 4.88 6.89
N VAL A 252 26.54 4.86 5.58
CA VAL A 252 25.63 5.37 4.55
C VAL A 252 24.30 4.61 4.58
N GLY A 253 24.32 3.28 4.72
CA GLY A 253 23.10 2.47 4.85
C GLY A 253 22.26 2.87 6.07
N ILE A 254 22.88 2.97 7.25
CA ILE A 254 22.20 3.33 8.50
C ILE A 254 21.66 4.78 8.46
N ILE A 255 22.44 5.73 7.92
CA ILE A 255 22.00 7.13 7.79
C ILE A 255 20.86 7.24 6.78
N SER A 256 20.90 6.47 5.68
CA SER A 256 19.85 6.45 4.67
C SER A 256 18.53 5.96 5.25
N THR A 257 18.53 4.85 6.01
CA THR A 257 17.32 4.32 6.65
C THR A 257 16.78 5.28 7.72
N PHE A 258 17.67 5.88 8.52
CA PHE A 258 17.30 6.91 9.48
C PHE A 258 16.62 8.10 8.80
N LEU A 259 17.24 8.68 7.77
CA LEU A 259 16.67 9.84 7.09
C LEU A 259 15.42 9.52 6.25
N HIS A 260 15.24 8.27 5.82
CA HIS A 260 14.06 7.85 5.07
C HIS A 260 12.77 7.99 5.89
N VAL A 261 12.83 7.75 7.21
CA VAL A 261 11.68 7.94 8.11
C VAL A 261 11.51 9.39 8.57
N HIS A 262 12.39 10.31 8.14
CA HIS A 262 12.37 11.73 8.50
C HIS A 262 12.02 12.62 7.29
N PRO A 263 10.73 12.84 6.98
CA PRO A 263 10.30 13.59 5.79
C PRO A 263 10.79 15.05 5.76
N PHE A 264 11.05 15.64 6.93
CA PHE A 264 11.57 17.00 7.06
C PHE A 264 13.08 17.09 7.27
N GLY A 265 13.79 15.95 7.16
CA GLY A 265 15.21 15.83 7.45
C GLY A 265 15.53 15.93 8.95
N ALA A 266 16.82 15.80 9.26
CA ALA A 266 17.34 15.84 10.62
C ALA A 266 18.61 16.70 10.72
N SER A 267 18.85 17.29 11.89
CA SER A 267 20.11 17.99 12.16
C SER A 267 21.26 16.98 12.26
N ILE A 268 22.49 17.45 11.97
CA ILE A 268 23.69 16.60 12.10
C ILE A 268 23.87 16.07 13.52
N GLU A 269 23.50 16.88 14.52
CA GLU A 269 23.55 16.51 15.95
C GLU A 269 22.58 15.37 16.27
N TYR A 270 21.40 15.38 15.66
CA TYR A 270 20.42 14.32 15.88
C TYR A 270 20.84 13.01 15.22
N ILE A 271 21.33 13.07 13.98
CA ILE A 271 21.89 11.92 13.26
C ILE A 271 23.06 11.34 14.05
N TYR A 272 23.97 12.20 14.50
CA TYR A 272 25.10 11.81 15.32
C TYR A 272 24.67 11.15 16.64
N SER A 273 23.68 11.69 17.33
CA SER A 273 23.17 11.12 18.59
C SER A 273 22.58 9.72 18.38
N TYR A 274 21.91 9.48 17.25
CA TYR A 274 21.44 8.15 16.87
C TYR A 274 22.60 7.19 16.57
N LEU A 275 23.56 7.62 15.76
CA LEU A 275 24.73 6.83 15.40
C LEU A 275 25.63 6.50 16.59
N HIS A 276 25.81 7.45 17.51
CA HIS A 276 26.63 7.27 18.70
C HIS A 276 26.08 6.16 19.62
N ARG A 277 24.76 5.94 19.64
CA ARG A 277 24.15 4.81 20.36
C ARG A 277 24.48 3.45 19.76
N LEU A 278 24.83 3.40 18.47
CA LEU A 278 25.18 2.19 17.74
C LEU A 278 26.69 1.94 17.75
N ASP A 279 27.50 2.99 17.61
CA ASP A 279 28.96 2.94 17.66
C ASP A 279 29.54 4.20 18.29
N ASN A 280 30.15 4.05 19.46
CA ASN A 280 30.75 5.14 20.22
C ASN A 280 32.03 5.70 19.56
N LYS A 281 32.57 5.07 18.51
CA LYS A 281 33.76 5.51 17.78
C LYS A 281 33.46 6.44 16.61
N ILE A 282 32.21 6.87 16.45
CA ILE A 282 31.81 7.78 15.37
C ILE A 282 32.10 9.22 15.79
N CYS A 283 32.71 10.00 14.89
CA CYS A 283 32.93 11.44 15.04
C CYS A 283 31.93 12.22 14.21
N THR A 284 31.38 13.32 14.75
CA THR A 284 30.40 14.17 14.05
C THR A 284 30.95 14.75 12.74
N SER A 285 32.23 15.15 12.74
CA SER A 285 32.93 15.68 11.56
C SER A 285 33.03 14.68 10.42
N ASP A 286 33.24 13.40 10.75
CA ASP A 286 33.42 12.34 9.75
C ASP A 286 32.08 12.02 9.07
N VAL A 287 31.00 12.04 9.84
CA VAL A 287 29.63 11.88 9.33
C VAL A 287 29.27 13.05 8.41
N GLU A 288 29.54 14.28 8.83
CA GLU A 288 29.26 15.47 8.01
C GLU A 288 30.09 15.46 6.71
N CYS A 289 31.37 15.10 6.76
CA CYS A 289 32.24 14.96 5.60
C CYS A 289 31.75 13.86 4.65
N LEU A 290 31.36 12.70 5.18
CA LEU A 290 30.81 11.59 4.40
C LEU A 290 29.52 11.98 3.67
N MET A 291 28.59 12.63 4.37
CA MET A 291 27.33 13.08 3.78
C MET A 291 27.56 14.19 2.74
N SER A 292 28.50 15.10 2.98
CA SER A 292 28.88 16.16 2.05
C SER A 292 29.55 15.64 0.76
N ARG A 293 30.24 14.49 0.83
CA ARG A 293 30.81 13.78 -0.33
C ARG A 293 29.72 13.13 -1.20
N LEU A 294 28.61 12.72 -0.58
CA LEU A 294 27.53 11.96 -1.21
C LEU A 294 26.32 12.83 -1.55
N GLN A 295 26.55 13.89 -2.33
CA GLN A 295 25.52 14.91 -2.64
C GLN A 295 24.32 14.37 -3.43
N TYR A 296 24.48 13.26 -4.14
CA TYR A 296 23.38 12.59 -4.87
C TYR A 296 22.50 11.73 -3.94
N THR A 297 23.00 11.37 -2.76
CA THR A 297 22.29 10.53 -1.77
C THR A 297 21.73 11.36 -0.62
N PHE A 298 22.50 12.35 -0.16
CA PHE A 298 22.14 13.23 0.94
C PHE A 298 22.23 14.70 0.52
N LYS A 299 21.19 15.45 0.83
CA LYS A 299 21.10 16.88 0.53
C LYS A 299 20.95 17.66 1.82
N GLN A 300 21.76 18.70 1.99
CA GLN A 300 21.63 19.64 3.09
C GLN A 300 20.67 20.76 2.67
N GLU A 301 19.58 20.92 3.41
CA GLU A 301 18.60 21.97 3.20
C GLU A 301 18.53 22.88 4.42
N MET A 302 18.40 24.18 4.17
CA MET A 302 18.14 25.16 5.22
C MET A 302 16.63 25.24 5.41
N THR A 303 16.11 24.72 6.52
CA THR A 303 14.69 24.77 6.85
C THR A 303 14.45 25.77 7.96
N GLY A 304 13.61 26.78 7.71
CA GLY A 304 13.24 27.81 8.68
C GLY A 304 12.96 29.16 8.00
N VAL A 305 11.98 29.92 8.50
CA VAL A 305 11.69 31.29 8.07
C VAL A 305 11.93 32.22 9.26
N GLY A 306 12.89 33.15 9.15
CA GLY A 306 13.19 34.14 10.19
C GLY A 306 14.46 33.86 11.00
N ALA A 307 14.40 33.99 12.33
CA ALA A 307 15.55 34.15 13.23
C ALA A 307 16.33 32.86 13.60
N SER A 308 15.90 31.68 13.15
CA SER A 308 16.58 30.40 13.42
C SER A 308 16.62 29.52 12.16
N PRO A 309 17.49 29.82 11.19
CA PRO A 309 17.68 28.94 10.03
C PRO A 309 18.38 27.66 10.50
N GLU A 310 17.73 26.51 10.39
CA GLU A 310 18.26 25.24 10.86
C GLU A 310 18.79 24.41 9.69
N LYS A 311 20.03 23.93 9.79
CA LYS A 311 20.65 23.03 8.81
C LYS A 311 20.11 21.62 9.01
N ARG A 312 19.39 21.09 8.02
CA ARG A 312 18.86 19.72 8.06
C ARG A 312 19.33 18.91 6.86
N TRP A 313 19.68 17.66 7.09
CA TRP A 313 20.01 16.70 6.06
C TRP A 313 18.78 15.89 5.67
N LYS A 314 18.58 15.70 4.37
CA LYS A 314 17.53 14.87 3.78
C LYS A 314 18.12 13.79 2.89
N PHE A 315 17.43 12.66 2.81
CA PHE A 315 17.76 11.59 1.89
C PHE A 315 17.08 11.82 0.54
N CYS A 316 17.87 11.91 -0.54
CA CYS A 316 17.41 12.19 -1.90
C CYS A 316 17.80 11.10 -2.91
N GLY A 317 18.32 9.95 -2.46
CA GLY A 317 18.80 8.87 -3.34
C GLY A 317 17.76 8.31 -4.32
N PHE A 318 16.45 8.51 -4.06
CA PHE A 318 15.36 8.10 -4.95
C PHE A 318 14.73 9.24 -5.76
N GLU A 319 15.14 10.50 -5.57
CA GLU A 319 14.53 11.64 -6.30
C GLU A 319 14.82 11.60 -7.80
N GLY A 320 15.97 11.03 -8.20
CA GLY A 320 16.31 10.79 -9.60
C GLY A 320 15.51 9.65 -10.27
N LEU A 321 14.82 8.80 -9.49
CA LEU A 321 13.98 7.71 -10.01
C LEU A 321 12.57 8.17 -10.38
N LYS A 322 12.15 9.37 -9.94
CA LYS A 322 10.82 9.93 -10.23
C LYS A 322 10.65 10.49 -11.66
N LEU A 323 11.65 10.33 -12.52
CA LEU A 323 11.70 10.89 -13.88
C LEU A 323 11.60 9.84 -15.00
N THR A 324 11.10 8.64 -14.71
CA THR A 324 10.83 7.58 -15.72
C THR A 324 9.50 6.92 -15.45
#